data_AF-A0ABD5WLC2-F1
#
_entry.id   AF-A0ABD5WLC2-F1
#
_cell.length_a   1.000
_cell.length_b   1.000
_cell.length_c   1.000
_cell.angle_alpha   90.00
_cell.angle_beta   90.00
_cell.angle_gamma   90.00
#
_symmetry.space_group_name_H-M   'P 1'
#
loop_
_entity.id
_entity.type
_entity.pdbx_description
1 polymer ?
#
loop_
_entity_poly.entity_id
_entity_poly.type
_entity_poly.pdbx_seq_one_letter_code
_entity_poly.pdbx_strand_id
1 'polypeptide(L)'
;MVSDSVGLGKSFIGGELLRDYRLNNKRCLLIVPANLTDQWTDLLQDATDEDGNPFFNLDVDGTHLDIMSISKFQNLTYETLQEFKQQWDVVLIDEAHRFRNHGKWAPIPMTKTTTRGRDATRTSASCGGRR
;
A
#
# COMPACT_ATOMS: atom_id res chain seq x y z
N MET A 1 -4.77 -17.97 -4.08
CA MET A 1 -4.29 -16.97 -5.04
C MET A 1 -4.89 -17.30 -6.39
N VAL A 2 -5.63 -16.36 -6.99
CA VAL A 2 -6.28 -16.58 -8.29
C VAL A 2 -5.23 -16.34 -9.39
N SER A 3 -4.52 -17.41 -9.75
CA SER A 3 -3.36 -17.43 -10.65
C SER A 3 -3.70 -17.03 -12.09
N ASP A 4 -2.83 -16.19 -12.65
CA ASP A 4 -2.47 -15.91 -14.05
C ASP A 4 -3.31 -16.49 -15.20
N SER A 5 -4.39 -15.80 -15.52
CA SER A 5 -4.86 -15.68 -16.90
C SER A 5 -5.30 -14.23 -17.06
N VAL A 6 -4.49 -13.44 -17.76
CA VAL A 6 -4.73 -12.01 -18.00
C VAL A 6 -5.98 -11.93 -18.88
N GLY A 7 -7.11 -11.65 -18.25
CA GLY A 7 -8.41 -11.67 -18.89
C GLY A 7 -9.41 -11.10 -17.91
N LEU A 8 -10.25 -10.20 -18.41
CA LEU A 8 -11.22 -9.32 -17.75
C LEU A 8 -11.97 -9.92 -16.54
N GLY A 9 -12.06 -11.26 -16.43
CA GLY A 9 -12.72 -11.96 -15.34
C GLY A 9 -12.19 -11.65 -13.92
N LYS A 10 -10.88 -11.42 -13.71
CA LYS A 10 -10.39 -11.12 -12.33
C LYS A 10 -10.86 -9.75 -11.85
N SER A 11 -10.73 -8.73 -12.69
CA SER A 11 -11.22 -7.38 -12.38
C SER A 11 -12.74 -7.36 -12.27
N PHE A 12 -13.44 -8.09 -13.14
CA PHE A 12 -14.90 -8.20 -13.09
C PHE A 12 -15.40 -8.88 -11.79
N ILE A 13 -14.74 -9.96 -11.34
CA ILE A 13 -15.02 -10.57 -10.04
C ILE A 13 -14.75 -9.58 -8.91
N GLY A 14 -13.66 -8.80 -9.00
CA GLY A 14 -13.36 -7.75 -8.03
C GLY A 14 -14.45 -6.68 -7.98
N GLY A 15 -14.93 -6.21 -9.14
CA GLY A 15 -16.04 -5.28 -9.25
C GLY A 15 -17.34 -5.82 -8.65
N GLU A 16 -17.67 -7.09 -8.92
CA GLU A 16 -18.88 -7.71 -8.39
C GLU A 16 -18.81 -7.89 -6.86
N LEU A 17 -17.63 -8.24 -6.32
CA LEU A 17 -17.41 -8.27 -4.87
C LEU A 17 -17.59 -6.89 -4.25
N LEU A 18 -17.01 -5.84 -4.83
CA LEU A 18 -17.18 -4.47 -4.36
C LEU A 18 -18.66 -4.07 -4.39
N ARG A 19 -19.39 -4.45 -5.44
CA ARG A 19 -20.83 -4.21 -5.56
C ARG A 19 -21.62 -4.88 -4.45
N ASP A 20 -21.38 -6.16 -4.20
CA ASP A 20 -22.07 -6.91 -3.14
C ASP A 20 -21.83 -6.28 -1.75
N TYR A 21 -20.58 -5.94 -1.43
CA TYR A 21 -20.28 -5.24 -0.18
C TYR A 21 -20.91 -3.85 -0.10
N ARG A 22 -20.98 -3.14 -1.23
CA ARG A 22 -21.58 -1.81 -1.27
C ARG A 22 -23.09 -1.85 -1.07
N LEU A 23 -23.77 -2.86 -1.62
CA LEU A 23 -25.20 -3.15 -1.37
C LEU A 23 -25.47 -3.49 0.10
N ASN A 24 -24.48 -4.08 0.78
CA ASN A 24 -24.51 -4.34 2.22
C ASN A 24 -24.07 -3.13 3.09
N ASN A 25 -24.02 -1.92 2.52
CA ASN A 25 -23.60 -0.68 3.19
C ASN A 25 -22.21 -0.74 3.83
N LYS A 26 -21.28 -1.50 3.23
CA LYS A 26 -19.88 -1.53 3.66
C LYS A 26 -19.04 -0.51 2.90
N ARG A 27 -18.11 0.13 3.60
CA ARG A 27 -17.11 1.02 3.01
C ARG A 27 -15.97 0.19 2.46
N CYS A 28 -15.68 0.36 1.17
CA CYS A 28 -14.70 -0.46 0.45
C CYS A 28 -13.52 0.39 -0.02
N LEU A 29 -12.30 -0.11 0.18
CA LEU A 29 -11.08 0.46 -0.38
C LEU A 29 -10.51 -0.50 -1.41
N LEU A 30 -10.32 -0.02 -2.63
CA LEU A 30 -9.64 -0.75 -3.68
C LEU A 30 -8.19 -0.24 -3.80
N ILE A 31 -7.22 -1.14 -3.64
CA ILE A 31 -5.79 -0.83 -3.80
C ILE A 31 -5.27 -1.46 -5.08
N VAL A 32 -4.80 -0.63 -6.01
CA VAL A 32 -4.40 -1.06 -7.37
C VAL A 32 -3.05 -0.45 -7.75
N PRO A 33 -2.34 -1.00 -8.75
CA PRO A 33 -1.22 -0.30 -9.37
C PRO A 33 -1.64 1.08 -9.90
N ALA A 34 -0.77 2.08 -9.78
CA ALA A 34 -1.09 3.46 -10.19
C ALA A 34 -1.53 3.58 -11.65
N ASN A 35 -1.01 2.71 -12.52
CA ASN A 35 -1.35 2.67 -13.94
C ASN A 35 -2.71 2.02 -14.25
N LEU A 36 -3.36 1.40 -13.26
CA LEU A 36 -4.68 0.77 -13.39
C LEU A 36 -5.78 1.55 -12.66
N THR A 37 -5.45 2.61 -11.93
CA THR A 37 -6.45 3.42 -11.18
C THR A 37 -7.57 3.89 -12.10
N ASP A 38 -7.23 4.56 -13.21
CA ASP A 38 -8.22 5.10 -14.14
C ASP A 38 -9.05 3.99 -14.80
N GLN A 39 -8.39 2.90 -15.19
CA GLN A 39 -9.07 1.73 -15.76
C GLN A 39 -10.08 1.11 -14.77
N TRP A 40 -9.76 1.08 -13.47
CA TRP A 40 -10.68 0.59 -12.45
C TRP A 40 -11.83 1.56 -12.19
N THR A 41 -11.57 2.87 -12.19
CA THR A 41 -12.61 3.90 -12.11
C THR A 41 -13.61 3.74 -13.26
N ASP A 42 -13.12 3.69 -14.49
CA ASP A 42 -13.94 3.52 -15.70
C ASP A 42 -14.75 2.21 -15.64
N LEU A 43 -14.13 1.12 -15.19
CA LEU A 43 -14.81 -0.18 -15.04
C LEU A 43 -15.98 -0.11 -14.06
N LEU A 44 -15.80 0.58 -12.93
CA LEU A 44 -16.78 0.60 -11.84
C LEU A 44 -17.91 1.60 -12.07
N GLN A 45 -17.60 2.77 -12.64
CA GLN A 45 -18.55 3.86 -12.87
C GLN A 45 -19.23 3.76 -14.24
N ASP A 46 -18.44 3.60 -15.31
CA ASP A 46 -18.89 3.91 -16.66
C ASP A 46 -19.05 2.69 -17.58
N ALA A 47 -18.51 1.52 -17.20
CA ALA A 47 -18.58 0.35 -18.07
C ALA A 47 -20.01 -0.20 -18.17
N THR A 48 -20.47 -0.38 -19.41
CA THR A 48 -21.80 -0.87 -19.75
C THR A 48 -21.77 -2.12 -20.62
N ASP A 49 -22.86 -2.88 -20.60
CA ASP A 49 -23.12 -3.96 -21.55
C ASP A 49 -23.45 -3.45 -22.96
N GLU A 50 -23.74 -4.37 -23.89
CA GLU A 50 -24.09 -4.07 -25.29
C GLU A 50 -25.39 -3.26 -25.42
N ASP A 51 -26.26 -3.35 -24.41
CA ASP A 51 -27.55 -2.64 -24.35
C ASP A 51 -27.42 -1.26 -23.64
N GLY A 52 -26.22 -0.91 -23.15
CA GLY A 52 -25.94 0.34 -22.45
C GLY A 52 -26.30 0.33 -20.97
N ASN A 53 -26.58 -0.83 -20.37
CA ASN A 53 -26.79 -0.93 -18.93
C ASN A 53 -25.46 -0.98 -18.19
N PRO A 54 -25.29 -0.26 -17.06
CA PRO A 54 -24.05 -0.27 -16.32
C PRO A 54 -23.80 -1.64 -15.66
N PHE A 55 -22.58 -2.14 -15.73
CA PHE A 55 -22.22 -3.42 -15.11
C PHE A 55 -22.30 -3.37 -13.59
N PHE A 56 -21.68 -2.35 -12.99
CA PHE A 56 -21.58 -2.20 -11.53
C PHE A 56 -22.30 -0.95 -11.00
N ASN A 57 -22.23 0.16 -11.73
CA ASN A 57 -22.79 1.46 -11.33
C ASN A 57 -22.34 1.87 -9.92
N LEU A 58 -21.04 1.76 -9.65
CA LEU A 58 -20.44 2.06 -8.36
C LEU A 58 -19.70 3.39 -8.42
N ASP A 59 -20.16 4.36 -7.64
CA ASP A 59 -19.53 5.66 -7.57
C ASP A 59 -18.28 5.64 -6.66
N VAL A 60 -17.15 6.07 -7.21
CA VAL A 60 -15.89 6.26 -6.48
C VAL A 60 -15.92 7.65 -5.83
N ASP A 61 -16.67 7.73 -4.73
CA ASP A 61 -16.96 8.98 -4.01
C ASP A 61 -15.89 9.35 -2.96
N GLY A 62 -14.91 8.48 -2.71
CA GLY A 62 -13.87 8.66 -1.70
C GLY A 62 -14.36 8.50 -0.25
N THR A 63 -15.64 8.15 -0.04
CA THR A 63 -16.24 8.00 1.29
C THR A 63 -16.74 6.59 1.57
N HIS A 64 -17.37 5.97 0.58
CA HIS A 64 -17.86 4.60 0.66
C HIS A 64 -17.17 3.66 -0.32
N LEU A 65 -16.63 4.21 -1.40
CA LEU A 65 -15.70 3.51 -2.28
C LEU A 65 -14.57 4.47 -2.64
N ASP A 66 -13.34 4.07 -2.33
CA ASP A 66 -12.14 4.81 -2.74
C ASP A 66 -11.17 3.89 -3.48
N ILE A 67 -10.40 4.46 -4.39
CA ILE A 67 -9.34 3.78 -5.12
C ILE A 67 -8.01 4.43 -4.77
N MET A 68 -7.10 3.62 -4.25
CA MET A 68 -5.77 4.05 -3.85
C MET A 68 -4.70 3.30 -4.62
N SER A 69 -3.67 4.01 -5.06
CA SER A 69 -2.52 3.35 -5.66
C SER A 69 -1.66 2.65 -4.60
N ILE A 70 -1.07 1.51 -4.95
CA ILE A 70 -0.12 0.77 -4.09
C ILE A 70 1.01 1.69 -3.60
N SER A 71 1.53 2.54 -4.48
CA SER A 71 2.59 3.50 -4.13
C SER A 71 2.14 4.52 -3.08
N LYS A 72 0.90 5.03 -3.17
CA LYS A 72 0.34 5.94 -2.17
C LYS A 72 0.15 5.23 -0.84
N PHE A 73 -0.39 4.01 -0.85
CA PHE A 73 -0.60 3.19 0.34
C PHE A 73 0.72 2.89 1.08
N GLN A 74 1.80 2.59 0.35
CA GLN A 74 3.12 2.32 0.94
C GLN A 74 3.79 3.55 1.58
N ASN A 75 3.41 4.76 1.15
CA ASN A 75 3.93 6.01 1.70
C ASN A 75 3.14 6.54 2.90
N LEU A 76 2.07 5.85 3.32
CA LEU A 76 1.27 6.25 4.48
C LEU A 76 2.06 6.09 5.78
N THR A 77 1.85 7.01 6.72
CA THR A 77 2.41 6.90 8.06
C THR A 77 1.65 5.85 8.89
N TYR A 78 2.26 5.40 9.99
CA TYR A 78 1.61 4.45 10.90
C TYR A 78 0.29 5.00 11.48
N GLU A 79 0.24 6.30 11.78
CA GLU A 79 -0.94 6.97 12.31
C GLU A 79 -2.10 6.93 11.29
N THR A 80 -1.82 7.31 10.04
CA THR A 80 -2.81 7.24 8.96
C THR A 80 -3.25 5.80 8.69
N LEU A 81 -2.37 4.81 8.78
CA LEU A 81 -2.74 3.40 8.62
C LEU A 81 -3.71 2.90 9.71
N GLN A 82 -3.68 3.47 10.92
CA GLN A 82 -4.65 3.12 11.96
C GLN A 82 -6.03 3.72 11.69
N GLU A 83 -6.08 4.96 11.19
CA GLU A 83 -7.33 5.60 10.76
C GLU A 83 -7.98 4.81 9.61
N PHE A 84 -7.16 4.34 8.65
CA PHE A 84 -7.62 3.53 7.53
C PHE A 84 -8.35 2.25 7.97
N LYS A 85 -7.87 1.57 9.02
CA LYS A 85 -8.52 0.38 9.56
C LYS A 85 -9.89 0.65 10.16
N GLN A 86 -10.14 1.87 10.61
CA GLN A 86 -11.42 2.28 11.19
C GLN A 86 -12.37 2.85 10.12
N GLN A 87 -11.81 3.35 9.01
CA GLN A 87 -12.55 3.98 7.92
C GLN A 87 -13.07 2.97 6.89
N TRP A 88 -12.40 1.85 6.68
CA TRP A 88 -12.76 0.89 5.62
C TRP A 88 -13.12 -0.47 6.22
N ASP A 89 -14.26 -1.01 5.80
CA ASP A 89 -14.75 -2.31 6.25
C ASP A 89 -14.15 -3.45 5.41
N VAL A 90 -13.91 -3.19 4.13
CA VAL A 90 -13.37 -4.15 3.16
C VAL A 90 -12.23 -3.50 2.39
N VAL A 91 -11.12 -4.22 2.25
CA VAL A 91 -9.98 -3.81 1.44
C VAL A 91 -9.73 -4.86 0.37
N LEU A 92 -9.93 -4.48 -0.89
CA LEU A 92 -9.59 -5.31 -2.04
C LEU A 92 -8.23 -4.85 -2.57
N ILE A 93 -7.30 -5.79 -2.78
CA ILE A 93 -5.96 -5.49 -3.28
C ILE A 93 -5.77 -6.23 -4.60
N ASP A 94 -5.67 -5.47 -5.68
CA ASP A 94 -5.32 -6.00 -6.98
C ASP A 94 -3.80 -6.13 -7.11
N GLU A 95 -3.34 -7.09 -7.90
CA GLU A 95 -1.91 -7.29 -8.17
C GLU A 95 -1.05 -7.39 -6.90
N ALA A 96 -1.58 -8.01 -5.83
CA ALA A 96 -0.97 -8.04 -4.50
C ALA A 96 0.48 -8.57 -4.48
N HIS A 97 0.88 -9.34 -5.50
CA HIS A 97 2.26 -9.80 -5.66
C HIS A 97 3.26 -8.63 -5.84
N ARG A 98 2.81 -7.47 -6.35
CA ARG A 98 3.64 -6.25 -6.48
C ARG A 98 4.07 -5.65 -5.14
N PHE A 99 3.37 -5.95 -4.05
CA PHE A 99 3.79 -5.54 -2.70
C PHE A 99 5.14 -6.14 -2.29
N ARG A 100 5.52 -7.29 -2.87
CA ARG A 100 6.77 -7.99 -2.52
C ARG A 100 8.02 -7.38 -3.16
N ASN A 101 7.90 -6.71 -4.31
CA ASN A 101 9.06 -6.28 -5.11
C ASN A 101 9.71 -4.96 -4.66
N HIS A 102 9.12 -4.22 -3.71
CA HIS A 102 9.75 -3.03 -3.12
C HIS A 102 10.39 -3.30 -1.75
N GLY A 103 10.74 -4.55 -1.48
CA GLY A 103 11.46 -5.00 -0.29
C GLY A 103 12.90 -4.49 -0.20
N LYS A 104 13.06 -3.21 0.16
CA LYS A 104 14.03 -2.83 1.20
C LYS A 104 13.31 -1.93 2.20
N TRP A 105 12.46 -2.55 3.01
CA TRP A 105 12.19 -2.01 4.34
C TRP A 105 13.54 -2.04 5.09
N ALA A 106 14.26 -0.92 5.06
CA ALA A 106 15.35 -0.71 6.00
C ALA A 106 14.68 -0.37 7.34
N PRO A 107 14.72 -1.24 8.36
CA PRO A 107 14.41 -0.78 9.70
C PRO A 107 15.31 0.42 9.97
N ILE A 108 14.69 1.54 10.37
CA ILE A 108 15.39 2.73 10.87
C ILE A 108 16.50 2.23 11.79
N PRO A 109 17.79 2.48 11.51
CA PRO A 109 18.84 1.99 12.39
C PRO A 109 18.64 2.66 13.74
N MET A 110 18.18 1.90 14.74
CA MET A 110 18.21 2.31 16.14
C MET A 110 19.64 2.77 16.40
N THR A 111 19.77 4.05 16.74
CA THR A 111 21.03 4.70 17.05
C THR A 111 21.73 3.86 18.11
N LYS A 112 22.90 3.32 17.78
CA LYS A 112 23.76 2.69 18.79
C LYS A 112 24.27 3.81 19.69
N THR A 113 23.61 4.00 20.83
CA THR A 113 24.12 4.79 21.94
C THR A 113 25.46 4.20 22.35
N THR A 114 26.56 4.79 21.88
CA THR A 114 27.90 4.42 22.33
C THR A 114 28.07 5.04 23.70
N THR A 115 27.80 4.26 24.74
CA THR A 115 28.24 4.55 26.09
C THR A 115 29.76 4.41 26.12
N ARG A 116 30.49 5.50 25.87
CA ARG A 116 31.94 5.57 26.14
C ARG A 116 32.12 5.59 27.66
N GLY A 117 32.31 4.40 28.22
CA GLY A 117 32.88 4.20 29.54
C GLY A 117 34.27 4.84 29.60
N ARG A 118 34.51 5.54 30.71
CA ARG A 118 35.79 6.09 31.11
C ARG A 118 36.78 4.94 31.30
N ASP A 119 38.00 5.10 30.81
CA ASP A 119 39.14 4.60 31.55
C ASP A 119 40.33 5.54 31.38
N ALA A 120 40.94 5.83 32.52
CA ALA A 120 41.99 6.80 32.73
C ALA A 120 43.26 6.07 33.13
N THR A 121 44.38 6.32 32.45
CA THR A 121 45.78 6.22 32.93
C THR A 121 46.68 6.68 31.78
N ARG A 122 47.21 7.91 31.79
CA ARG A 122 48.49 8.34 32.39
C ARG A 122 49.68 7.50 31.90
N THR A 123 50.64 8.13 31.20
CA THR A 123 52.08 8.28 31.59
C THR A 123 53.02 8.56 30.39
N SER A 124 53.60 9.77 30.41
CA SER A 124 54.98 10.22 30.07
C SER A 124 55.72 9.87 28.75
N ALA A 125 56.15 10.95 28.09
CA ALA A 125 57.55 11.36 27.81
C ALA A 125 58.50 10.54 26.89
N SER A 126 58.98 11.26 25.87
CA SER A 126 60.39 11.42 25.44
C SER A 126 61.25 10.21 25.04
N CYS A 127 61.56 10.12 23.74
CA CYS A 127 62.89 9.89 23.12
C CYS A 127 62.72 10.12 21.60
N GLY A 128 63.55 10.82 20.83
CA GLY A 128 64.98 11.03 20.92
C GLY A 128 65.69 10.18 19.86
N GLY A 129 66.14 10.78 18.75
CA GLY A 129 67.38 10.36 18.07
C GLY A 129 67.31 9.85 16.63
N ARG A 130 67.89 10.68 15.72
CA ARG A 130 68.90 10.41 14.66
C ARG A 130 68.63 9.22 13.71
N ARG A 131 68.75 9.38 12.39
CA ARG A 131 69.83 10.05 11.63
C ARG A 131 69.29 10.72 10.38
#